data_AF-A0AAD6BG26-F1
#
_entry.id   AF-A0AAD6BG26-F1
#
_cell.length_a   1.000
_cell.length_b   1.000
_cell.length_c   1.000
_cell.angle_alpha   90.00
_cell.angle_beta   90.00
_cell.angle_gamma   90.00
#
_symmetry.space_group_name_H-M   'P 1'
#
loop_
_entity.id
_entity.type
_entity.pdbx_description
1 polymer ?
#
loop_
_entity_poly.entity_id
_entity_poly.type
_entity_poly.pdbx_seq_one_letter_code
_entity_poly.pdbx_strand_id
1 'polypeptide(L)'
;MITRTVSKNPRTTRGDLVNDLQRAGTKVTKATISNTLRRQGLKSCSARRVPLLKPVHVQTRLKFAREHLDDPEEDWENVICSLAICARRLETALTYTARQLHHSHPDGAESGLSGVRSPALWQRTTLLSTAGDP
;
A
#
# COMPACT_ATOMS: atom_id res chain seq x y z
N MET A 1 -27.85 19.34 20.50
CA MET A 1 -28.05 19.22 19.04
C MET A 1 -26.77 18.74 18.34
N ILE A 2 -25.64 19.44 18.50
CA ILE A 2 -24.37 19.19 17.79
C ILE A 2 -23.89 17.72 17.88
N THR A 3 -23.75 17.17 19.09
CA THR A 3 -23.24 15.81 19.29
C THR A 3 -24.13 14.75 18.65
N ARG A 4 -25.46 14.88 18.80
CA ARG A 4 -26.44 13.96 18.19
C ARG A 4 -26.35 13.94 16.66
N THR A 5 -26.15 15.10 16.03
CA THR A 5 -26.02 15.18 14.56
C THR A 5 -24.73 14.50 14.09
N VAL A 6 -23.60 14.80 14.73
CA VAL A 6 -22.29 14.21 14.37
C VAL A 6 -22.24 12.71 14.65
N SER A 7 -22.89 12.22 15.72
CA SER A 7 -22.98 10.78 15.99
C SER A 7 -23.83 10.03 14.95
N LYS A 8 -24.91 10.64 14.45
CA LYS A 8 -25.75 10.04 13.40
C LYS A 8 -25.04 10.02 12.05
N ASN A 9 -24.34 11.09 11.71
CA ASN A 9 -23.59 11.20 10.47
C ASN A 9 -22.18 11.75 10.76
N PRO A 10 -21.16 10.88 10.90
CA PRO A 10 -19.80 11.32 11.20
C PRO A 10 -19.14 12.07 10.04
N ARG A 11 -19.78 12.15 8.86
CA ARG A 11 -19.32 12.95 7.72
C ARG A 11 -19.74 14.41 7.81
N THR A 12 -20.63 14.77 8.74
CA THR A 12 -21.06 16.15 8.95
C THR A 12 -19.86 17.02 9.33
N THR A 13 -19.62 18.07 8.55
CA THR A 13 -18.49 18.97 8.77
C THR A 13 -18.85 20.06 9.78
N ARG A 14 -17.84 20.74 10.32
CA ARG A 14 -18.09 21.95 11.13
C ARG A 14 -18.81 23.05 10.35
N GLY A 15 -18.63 23.12 9.03
CA GLY A 15 -19.33 24.09 8.18
C GLY A 15 -20.82 23.80 8.12
N ASP A 16 -21.18 22.53 7.92
CA ASP A 16 -22.57 22.08 7.93
C ASP A 16 -23.24 22.39 9.28
N LEU A 17 -22.53 22.15 10.39
CA LEU A 17 -23.03 22.48 11.73
C LEU A 17 -23.25 23.98 11.94
N VAL A 18 -22.38 24.85 11.40
CA VAL A 18 -22.61 26.30 11.44
C VAL A 18 -23.89 26.66 10.70
N ASN A 19 -24.06 26.12 9.49
CA ASN A 19 -25.24 26.41 8.65
C ASN A 19 -26.54 25.92 9.31
N ASP A 20 -26.53 24.71 9.88
CA ASP A 20 -27.70 24.14 10.56
C ASP A 20 -28.09 24.94 11.81
N LEU A 21 -27.11 25.38 12.60
CA LEU A 21 -27.37 26.18 13.79
C LEU A 21 -27.83 27.59 13.42
N GLN A 22 -27.27 28.18 12.37
CA GLN A 22 -27.71 29.48 11.88
C GLN A 22 -29.15 29.42 11.35
N ARG A 23 -29.53 28.34 10.66
CA ARG A 23 -30.92 28.09 10.24
C ARG A 23 -31.87 27.93 11.43
N ALA A 24 -31.38 27.41 12.56
CA ALA A 24 -32.11 27.35 13.82
C ALA A 24 -32.07 28.67 14.63
N GLY A 25 -31.59 29.78 14.05
CA GLY A 25 -31.52 31.09 14.71
C GLY A 25 -30.33 31.25 15.66
N THR A 26 -29.42 30.28 15.74
CA THR A 26 -28.26 30.32 16.63
C THR A 26 -26.99 30.60 15.85
N LYS A 27 -26.42 31.80 16.00
CA LYS A 27 -25.13 32.15 15.37
C LYS A 27 -23.98 31.61 16.21
N VAL A 28 -23.22 30.65 15.67
CA VAL A 28 -22.04 30.08 16.32
C VAL A 28 -20.80 30.16 15.43
N THR A 29 -19.63 30.23 16.05
CA THR A 29 -18.36 30.17 15.31
C THR A 29 -17.89 28.72 15.15
N LYS A 30 -17.07 28.46 14.12
CA LYS A 30 -16.41 27.15 13.93
C LYS A 30 -15.55 26.75 15.15
N ALA A 31 -14.96 27.73 15.84
CA ALA A 31 -14.16 27.51 17.05
C ALA A 31 -15.04 27.01 18.21
N THR A 32 -16.21 27.62 18.41
CA THR A 32 -17.21 27.18 19.40
C THR A 32 -17.59 25.72 19.18
N ILE A 33 -17.97 25.35 17.95
CA ILE A 33 -18.30 23.96 17.60
C ILE A 33 -17.12 23.03 17.85
N SER A 34 -15.90 23.42 17.46
CA SER A 34 -14.70 22.60 17.68
C SER A 34 -14.44 22.34 19.15
N ASN A 35 -14.58 23.36 19.99
CA ASN A 35 -14.41 23.25 21.44
C ASN A 35 -15.50 22.38 22.06
N THR A 36 -16.75 22.51 21.63
CA THR A 36 -17.85 21.63 22.07
C THR A 36 -17.58 20.17 21.70
N LEU A 37 -17.16 19.89 20.47
CA LEU A 37 -16.84 18.52 20.03
C LEU A 37 -15.68 17.93 20.84
N ARG A 38 -14.61 18.69 21.09
CA ARG A 38 -13.46 18.26 21.90
C ARG A 38 -13.83 17.97 23.36
N ARG A 39 -14.65 18.84 23.98
CA ARG A 39 -15.17 18.61 25.35
C ARG A 39 -15.99 17.34 25.47
N GLN A 40 -16.55 16.87 24.36
CA GLN A 40 -17.36 15.65 24.28
C GLN A 40 -16.52 14.44 23.82
N GLY A 41 -15.18 14.58 23.72
CA GLY A 41 -14.28 13.50 23.31
C GLY A 41 -14.32 13.17 21.81
N LEU A 42 -15.01 13.96 20.99
CA LEU A 42 -15.09 13.74 19.55
C LEU A 42 -13.88 14.34 18.84
N LYS A 43 -13.07 13.47 18.25
CA LYS A 43 -11.90 13.83 17.43
C LYS A 43 -12.27 13.95 15.95
N SER A 44 -11.51 14.77 15.22
CA SER A 44 -11.61 14.79 13.76
C SER A 44 -11.17 13.45 13.17
N CYS A 45 -11.89 12.99 12.14
CA CYS A 45 -11.56 11.75 11.43
C CYS A 45 -11.36 12.06 9.94
N SER A 46 -10.37 11.40 9.34
CA SER A 46 -10.20 11.40 7.88
C SER A 46 -11.13 10.37 7.26
N ALA A 47 -11.75 10.71 6.14
CA ALA A 47 -12.54 9.75 5.39
C ALA A 47 -11.66 8.59 4.92
N ARG A 48 -12.18 7.36 5.04
CA ARG A 48 -11.51 6.15 4.56
C ARG A 48 -11.31 6.25 3.04
N ARG A 49 -10.08 5.96 2.57
CA ARG A 49 -9.71 6.00 1.13
C ARG A 49 -10.16 4.78 0.35
N VAL A 50 -10.49 3.68 1.02
CA VAL A 50 -10.96 2.46 0.35
C VAL A 50 -12.46 2.55 0.07
N PRO A 51 -12.92 2.01 -1.07
CA PRO A 51 -14.34 2.01 -1.41
C PRO A 51 -15.15 1.23 -0.36
N LEU A 52 -16.37 1.71 -0.11
CA LEU A 52 -17.32 1.00 0.73
C LEU A 52 -17.74 -0.28 0.01
N LEU A 53 -17.59 -1.42 0.69
CA LEU A 53 -17.99 -2.71 0.15
C LEU A 53 -19.51 -2.81 0.14
N LYS A 54 -20.05 -3.32 -0.97
CA LYS A 54 -21.47 -3.71 -1.03
C LYS A 54 -21.71 -4.90 -0.10
N PRO A 55 -22.93 -5.08 0.44
CA PRO A 55 -23.25 -6.19 1.34
C PRO A 55 -22.85 -7.56 0.80
N VAL A 56 -23.05 -7.80 -0.51
CA VAL A 56 -22.63 -9.04 -1.19
C VAL A 56 -21.13 -9.29 -1.07
N HIS A 57 -20.28 -8.27 -1.29
CA HIS A 57 -18.84 -8.42 -1.17
C HIS A 57 -18.41 -8.67 0.27
N VAL A 58 -19.10 -8.07 1.24
CA VAL A 58 -18.85 -8.33 2.67
C VAL A 58 -19.16 -9.78 2.99
N GLN A 59 -20.31 -10.30 2.54
CA GLN A 59 -20.71 -11.69 2.76
C GLN A 59 -19.74 -12.67 2.11
N THR A 60 -19.38 -12.47 0.84
CA THR A 60 -18.44 -13.35 0.14
C THR A 60 -17.07 -13.35 0.82
N ARG A 61 -16.55 -12.18 1.22
CA ARG A 61 -15.26 -12.09 1.93
C ARG A 61 -15.31 -12.74 3.31
N LEU A 62 -16.41 -12.58 4.05
CA LEU A 62 -16.59 -13.23 5.34
C LEU A 62 -16.72 -14.75 5.21
N LYS A 63 -17.43 -15.23 4.19
CA LYS A 63 -17.53 -16.66 3.89
C LYS A 63 -16.15 -17.24 3.59
N PHE A 64 -15.42 -16.62 2.67
CA PHE A 64 -14.05 -17.01 2.34
C PHE A 64 -13.14 -17.04 3.58
N ALA A 65 -13.13 -15.96 4.37
CA ALA A 65 -12.30 -15.88 5.57
C ALA A 65 -12.65 -16.92 6.65
N ARG A 66 -13.90 -17.37 6.73
CA ARG A 66 -14.32 -18.42 7.65
C ARG A 66 -13.94 -19.81 7.16
N GLU A 67 -14.07 -20.05 5.85
CA GLU A 67 -13.73 -21.34 5.22
C GLU A 67 -12.23 -21.63 5.29
N HIS A 68 -11.41 -20.58 5.27
CA HIS A 68 -9.94 -20.69 5.23
C HIS A 68 -9.30 -20.26 6.57
N LEU A 69 -10.06 -20.15 7.66
CA LEU A 69 -9.54 -19.64 8.94
C LEU A 69 -8.47 -20.58 9.54
N ASP A 70 -8.66 -21.88 9.34
CA ASP A 70 -7.83 -22.97 9.89
C ASP A 70 -6.89 -23.57 8.84
N ASP A 71 -6.79 -22.96 7.66
CA ASP A 71 -5.92 -23.45 6.58
C ASP A 71 -4.45 -23.32 7.00
N PRO A 72 -3.61 -24.32 6.66
CA PRO A 72 -2.19 -24.31 7.00
C PRO A 72 -1.43 -23.18 6.28
N GLU A 73 -0.31 -22.74 6.85
CA GLU A 73 0.45 -21.57 6.36
C GLU A 73 0.95 -21.76 4.92
N GLU A 74 1.25 -23.00 4.54
CA GLU A 74 1.69 -23.40 3.20
C GLU A 74 0.67 -23.06 2.11
N ASP A 75 -0.63 -23.08 2.43
CA ASP A 75 -1.70 -22.72 1.48
C ASP A 75 -1.74 -21.19 1.23
N TRP A 76 -1.22 -20.40 2.17
CA TRP A 76 -1.17 -18.94 2.07
C TRP A 76 0.08 -18.41 1.36
N GLU A 77 1.17 -19.18 1.30
CA GLU A 77 2.43 -18.75 0.66
C GLU A 77 2.23 -18.35 -0.81
N ASN A 78 1.41 -19.11 -1.54
CA ASN A 78 1.09 -18.86 -2.95
C ASN A 78 0.12 -17.68 -3.14
N VAL A 79 -0.81 -17.48 -2.20
CA VAL A 79 -1.82 -16.41 -2.23
C VAL A 79 -1.18 -15.05 -1.93
N ILE A 80 -0.23 -15.00 -1.00
CA ILE A 80 0.46 -13.75 -0.61
C ILE A 80 1.40 -13.29 -1.74
N CYS A 81 2.01 -14.22 -2.49
CA CYS A 81 2.97 -13.89 -3.55
C CYS A 81 2.35 -13.26 -4.82
N SER A 82 1.08 -13.53 -5.11
CA SER A 82 0.38 -13.03 -6.30
C SER A 82 -0.31 -11.67 -6.12
N LEU A 83 -0.62 -11.28 -4.88
CA LEU A 83 -1.05 -9.93 -4.56
C LEU A 83 0.18 -9.01 -4.70
N ALA A 84 0.12 -8.05 -5.64
CA ALA A 84 1.13 -7.07 -6.10
C ALA A 84 2.19 -6.47 -5.12
N ILE A 85 2.17 -6.83 -3.85
CA ILE A 85 3.15 -6.51 -2.80
C ILE A 85 4.51 -7.17 -3.09
N CYS A 86 4.56 -8.40 -3.63
CA CYS A 86 5.84 -9.10 -3.88
C CYS A 86 6.62 -8.55 -5.08
N ALA A 87 5.96 -8.05 -6.13
CA ALA A 87 6.64 -7.45 -7.27
C ALA A 87 7.47 -6.22 -6.86
N ARG A 88 6.90 -5.35 -6.01
CA ARG A 88 7.59 -4.15 -5.52
C ARG A 88 8.73 -4.47 -4.55
N ARG A 89 8.64 -5.59 -3.80
CA ARG A 89 9.68 -6.07 -2.87
C ARG A 89 10.84 -6.78 -3.59
N LEU A 90 10.57 -7.51 -4.67
CA LEU A 90 11.61 -8.09 -5.53
C LEU A 90 12.37 -7.02 -6.31
N GLU A 91 11.69 -6.00 -6.84
CA GLU A 91 12.35 -4.86 -7.51
C GLU A 91 13.26 -4.08 -6.54
N THR A 92 12.84 -3.84 -5.30
CA THR A 92 13.69 -3.19 -4.29
C THR A 92 14.84 -4.08 -3.81
N ALA A 93 14.64 -5.39 -3.69
CA ALA A 93 15.71 -6.33 -3.34
C ALA A 93 16.76 -6.43 -4.45
N LEU A 94 16.34 -6.54 -5.71
CA LEU A 94 17.24 -6.62 -6.88
C LEU A 94 18.04 -5.32 -7.08
N THR A 95 17.41 -4.16 -6.89
CA THR A 95 18.11 -2.86 -6.96
C THR A 95 19.08 -2.66 -5.80
N TYR A 96 18.75 -3.14 -4.59
CA TYR A 96 19.66 -3.10 -3.43
C TYR A 96 20.90 -3.99 -3.65
N THR A 97 20.72 -5.23 -4.14
CA THR A 97 21.83 -6.14 -4.45
C THR A 97 22.69 -5.65 -5.62
N ALA A 98 22.07 -5.07 -6.66
CA ALA A 98 22.81 -4.45 -7.76
C ALA A 98 23.66 -3.25 -7.30
N ARG A 99 23.14 -2.44 -6.36
CA ARG A 99 23.87 -1.31 -5.78
C ARG A 99 25.03 -1.73 -4.87
N GLN A 100 24.85 -2.82 -4.10
CA GLN A 100 25.93 -3.44 -3.30
C GLN A 100 27.08 -3.96 -4.17
N LEU A 101 26.77 -4.59 -5.31
CA LEU A 101 27.78 -5.03 -6.29
C LEU A 101 28.51 -3.85 -6.94
N HIS A 102 27.81 -2.75 -7.24
CA HIS A 102 28.39 -1.57 -7.87
C HIS A 102 29.22 -0.70 -6.90
N HIS A 103 28.99 -0.79 -5.59
CA HIS A 103 29.81 -0.15 -4.54
C HIS A 103 31.01 -1.00 -4.10
N SER A 104 31.11 -2.26 -4.54
CA SER A 104 32.21 -3.16 -4.21
C SER A 104 33.41 -3.07 -5.18
N HIS A 105 33.43 -2.08 -6.09
CA HIS A 105 34.58 -1.80 -6.94
C HIS A 105 35.12 -0.39 -6.65
N PRO A 106 36.18 -0.24 -5.85
CA PRO A 106 36.88 1.02 -5.73
C PRO A 106 37.74 1.24 -6.99
N ASP A 107 37.67 2.46 -7.53
CA ASP A 107 38.65 2.97 -8.48
C ASP A 107 40.05 2.89 -7.85
N GLY A 108 40.96 2.20 -8.54
CA GLY A 108 42.30 1.95 -8.03
C GLY A 108 43.26 1.48 -9.11
N ALA A 109 43.78 2.45 -9.86
CA ALA A 109 45.06 2.47 -10.56
C ALA A 109 45.27 1.57 -11.79
N GLU A 110 45.50 2.25 -12.91
CA GLU A 110 46.28 1.75 -14.04
C GLU A 110 47.67 1.27 -13.58
N SER A 111 48.06 0.07 -14.00
CA SER A 111 49.41 -0.19 -14.51
C SER A 111 49.43 -1.55 -15.19
N GLY A 112 49.86 -1.56 -16.45
CA GLY A 112 49.80 -2.71 -17.32
C GLY A 112 50.62 -3.90 -16.83
N LEU A 113 50.26 -5.08 -17.31
CA LEU A 113 51.15 -6.01 -18.02
C LEU A 113 50.36 -7.26 -18.42
N SER A 114 50.39 -7.52 -19.74
CA SER A 114 50.36 -8.84 -20.38
C SER A 114 49.08 -9.68 -20.37
N GLY A 115 48.76 -10.23 -21.56
CA GLY A 115 48.17 -11.56 -21.67
C GLY A 115 46.67 -11.60 -21.90
N VAL A 116 46.24 -11.24 -23.11
CA VAL A 116 44.90 -11.55 -23.62
C VAL A 116 44.69 -13.07 -23.62
N ARG A 117 43.84 -13.57 -22.73
CA ARG A 117 43.13 -14.85 -22.86
C ARG A 117 41.80 -14.79 -22.09
N SER A 118 40.76 -14.31 -22.76
CA SER A 118 39.37 -14.68 -22.43
C SER A 118 39.21 -16.20 -22.58
N PRO A 119 38.50 -16.88 -21.67
CA PRO A 119 37.26 -17.50 -22.14
C PRO A 119 36.18 -17.78 -21.06
N ALA A 120 34.95 -18.00 -21.54
CA ALA A 120 34.00 -19.01 -21.04
C ALA A 120 32.82 -18.64 -20.12
N LEU A 121 32.30 -17.40 -20.11
CA LEU A 121 30.98 -17.16 -19.50
C LEU A 121 29.94 -16.45 -20.38
N TRP A 122 30.28 -16.09 -21.63
CA TRP A 122 29.36 -15.39 -22.53
C TRP A 122 28.85 -16.22 -23.73
N GLN A 123 29.21 -17.50 -23.85
CA GLN A 123 28.73 -18.36 -24.96
C GLN A 123 27.57 -19.31 -24.59
N ARG A 124 26.90 -19.11 -23.45
CA ARG A 124 25.73 -19.93 -23.07
C ARG A 124 24.39 -19.19 -23.20
N THR A 125 24.34 -18.15 -24.03
CA THR A 125 23.10 -17.39 -24.28
C THR A 125 22.70 -17.37 -25.76
N THR A 126 23.48 -17.99 -26.66
CA THR A 126 23.23 -17.94 -28.12
C THR A 126 22.94 -19.31 -28.74
N LEU A 127 22.70 -20.36 -27.96
CA LEU A 127 22.34 -21.70 -28.46
C LEU A 127 21.05 -22.25 -27.85
N LEU A 128 20.05 -21.38 -27.63
CA LEU A 128 18.68 -21.82 -27.38
C LEU A 128 17.65 -20.88 -28.02
N SER A 129 17.97 -20.32 -29.19
CA SER A 129 17.04 -19.48 -29.97
C SER A 129 16.88 -19.93 -31.44
N THR A 130 17.44 -21.08 -31.82
CA THR A 130 17.22 -21.71 -33.13
C THR A 130 17.02 -23.21 -32.94
N ALA A 131 15.90 -23.59 -32.32
CA ALA A 131 15.31 -24.93 -32.43
C ALA A 131 13.83 -24.86 -32.02
N GLY A 132 12.94 -24.99 -33.02
CA GLY A 132 11.48 -24.89 -32.95
C GLY A 132 11.03 -23.75 -33.87
N ASP A 133 10.47 -23.95 -35.06
CA ASP A 133 9.78 -25.05 -35.77
C ASP A 133 9.81 -24.66 -37.28
N PRO A 134 9.42 -25.50 -38.27
CA PRO A 134 8.59 -26.71 -38.22
C PRO A 134 9.23 -28.01 -38.74
#